data_AF-A0A9P0YBW7-F1
#
_entry.id   AF-A0A9P0YBW7-F1
#
_cell.length_a   1.000
_cell.length_b   1.000
_cell.length_c   1.000
_cell.angle_alpha   90.00
_cell.angle_beta   90.00
_cell.angle_gamma   90.00
#
_symmetry.space_group_name_H-M   'P 1'
#
loop_
_entity.id
_entity.type
_entity.pdbx_description
1 polymer ?
#
loop_
_entity_poly.entity_id
_entity_poly.type
_entity_poly.pdbx_seq_one_letter_code
_entity_poly.pdbx_strand_id
1 'polypeptide(L)'
;MVPKFRGAGKNLGWKFKAAYMASTFKEFEEYMSLLDSEDIRIRPWLEKIGFQKWAKCMSGPRRYDIMTSNCAESMNNVNVSAREYSISKLVDFLRERMQQWFSERKENAEKTRTFFAPTREKHLVALQGQACRMQASDVML
;
A
#
# COMPACT_ATOMS: atom_id res chain seq x y z
N MET A 1 10.27 -35.47 17.58
CA MET A 1 11.14 -34.70 16.66
C MET A 1 10.23 -34.09 15.58
N VAL A 2 10.08 -32.77 15.52
CA VAL A 2 9.21 -32.14 14.50
C VAL A 2 9.98 -32.08 13.18
N PRO A 3 9.44 -32.59 12.04
CA PRO A 3 10.17 -32.56 10.78
C PRO A 3 10.47 -31.12 10.37
N LYS A 4 11.75 -30.81 10.15
CA LYS A 4 12.20 -29.49 9.70
C LYS A 4 11.78 -29.29 8.24
N PHE A 5 10.95 -28.28 8.00
CA PHE A 5 10.54 -27.85 6.65
C PHE A 5 11.78 -27.50 5.83
N ARG A 6 12.01 -28.19 4.71
CA ARG A 6 13.05 -27.83 3.74
C ARG A 6 12.49 -26.72 2.87
N GLY A 7 13.19 -25.59 2.83
CA GLY A 7 12.73 -24.34 2.21
C GLY A 7 12.31 -24.45 0.74
N ALA A 8 11.64 -23.38 0.31
CA ALA A 8 10.82 -23.24 -0.89
C ALA A 8 11.41 -23.78 -2.20
N GLY A 9 10.74 -24.77 -2.79
CA GLY A 9 10.78 -24.93 -4.24
C GLY A 9 10.22 -23.67 -4.92
N LYS A 10 10.68 -23.35 -6.13
CA LYS A 10 10.25 -22.17 -6.91
C LYS A 10 8.72 -22.05 -7.04
N ASN A 11 8.00 -23.17 -6.91
CA ASN A 11 6.55 -23.27 -7.02
C ASN A 11 5.78 -22.79 -5.77
N LEU A 12 6.44 -22.64 -4.62
CA LEU A 12 5.75 -22.31 -3.36
C LEU A 12 5.43 -20.81 -3.23
N GLY A 13 6.35 -19.95 -3.70
CA GLY A 13 6.29 -18.52 -3.42
C GLY A 13 5.06 -17.83 -4.01
N TRP A 14 4.73 -18.13 -5.27
CA TRP A 14 3.57 -17.52 -5.93
C TRP A 14 2.24 -18.07 -5.38
N LYS A 15 2.17 -19.37 -5.03
CA LYS A 15 0.99 -20.00 -4.42
C LYS A 15 0.69 -19.40 -3.05
N PHE A 16 1.71 -19.23 -2.22
CA PHE A 16 1.58 -18.56 -0.93
C PHE A 16 1.13 -17.10 -1.09
N LYS A 17 1.74 -16.36 -2.04
CA LYS A 17 1.34 -14.97 -2.32
C LYS A 17 -0.12 -14.90 -2.78
N ALA A 18 -0.58 -15.85 -3.58
CA ALA A 18 -1.96 -15.92 -4.03
C ALA A 18 -2.93 -16.23 -2.89
N ALA A 19 -2.60 -17.20 -2.01
CA ALA A 19 -3.37 -17.47 -0.79
C ALA A 19 -3.42 -16.25 0.15
N TYR A 20 -2.30 -15.53 0.31
CA TYR A 20 -2.25 -14.29 1.09
C TYR A 20 -3.18 -13.21 0.50
N MET A 21 -3.17 -13.02 -0.82
CA MET A 21 -3.93 -11.97 -1.52
C MET A 21 -5.41 -12.29 -1.73
N ALA A 22 -5.82 -13.54 -1.54
CA ALA A 22 -7.19 -13.98 -1.74
C ALA A 22 -8.17 -13.09 -0.95
N SER A 23 -9.14 -12.52 -1.66
CA SER A 23 -10.11 -11.59 -1.07
C SER A 23 -11.34 -12.33 -0.55
N THR A 24 -11.59 -13.52 -1.08
CA THR A 24 -12.64 -14.42 -0.60
C THR A 24 -12.07 -15.67 0.06
N PHE A 25 -12.86 -16.30 0.93
CA PHE A 25 -12.48 -17.57 1.54
C PHE A 25 -12.36 -18.70 0.50
N LYS A 26 -13.17 -18.65 -0.57
CA LYS A 26 -13.14 -19.63 -1.66
C LYS A 26 -11.79 -19.62 -2.39
N GLU A 27 -11.36 -18.45 -2.85
CA GLU A 27 -10.04 -18.30 -3.51
C GLU A 27 -8.90 -18.73 -2.59
N PHE A 28 -9.01 -18.38 -1.30
CA PHE A 28 -8.02 -18.78 -0.30
C PHE A 28 -7.88 -20.31 -0.21
N GLU A 29 -8.99 -21.04 -0.10
CA GLU A 29 -8.96 -22.51 -0.02
C GLU A 29 -8.47 -23.18 -1.31
N GLU A 30 -8.75 -22.59 -2.47
CA GLU A 30 -8.21 -23.05 -3.76
C GLU A 30 -6.66 -22.98 -3.74
N TYR A 31 -6.09 -21.86 -3.31
CA TYR A 31 -4.63 -21.71 -3.22
C TYR A 31 -4.02 -22.53 -2.08
N MET A 32 -4.72 -22.69 -0.97
CA MET A 32 -4.27 -23.57 0.11
C MET A 32 -4.23 -25.03 -0.32
N SER A 33 -5.20 -25.48 -1.13
CA SER A 33 -5.18 -26.83 -1.72
C SER A 33 -3.97 -27.03 -2.66
N LEU A 34 -3.57 -25.98 -3.39
CA LEU A 34 -2.34 -26.01 -4.20
C LEU A 34 -1.04 -26.02 -3.36
N LEU A 35 -1.09 -25.54 -2.13
CA LEU A 35 0.01 -25.61 -1.17
C LEU A 35 0.07 -27.00 -0.52
N ASP A 36 -1.08 -27.57 -0.18
CA ASP A 36 -1.19 -28.93 0.38
C ASP A 36 -0.65 -29.99 -0.59
N SER A 37 -0.85 -29.80 -1.90
CA SER A 37 -0.32 -30.70 -2.94
C SER A 37 1.20 -30.63 -3.10
N GLU A 38 1.84 -29.54 -2.65
CA GLU A 38 3.32 -29.44 -2.63
C GLU A 38 3.89 -30.09 -1.38
N ASP A 39 3.32 -29.79 -0.21
CA ASP A 39 3.71 -30.41 1.06
C ASP A 39 2.57 -30.28 2.08
N ILE A 40 2.02 -31.42 2.49
CA ILE A 40 0.94 -31.52 3.47
C ILE A 40 1.27 -30.88 4.84
N ARG A 41 2.55 -30.62 5.14
CA ARG A 41 2.99 -29.97 6.37
C ARG A 41 2.81 -28.45 6.35
N ILE A 42 2.58 -27.85 5.19
CA ILE A 42 2.46 -26.39 5.04
C ILE A 42 1.23 -25.86 5.77
N ARG A 43 0.05 -26.46 5.55
CA ARG A 43 -1.19 -25.99 6.17
C ARG A 43 -1.14 -26.04 7.71
N PRO A 44 -0.74 -27.15 8.36
CA PRO A 44 -0.59 -27.17 9.82
C PRO A 44 0.42 -26.14 10.35
N TRP A 45 1.49 -25.89 9.59
CA TRP A 45 2.48 -24.88 9.96
C TRP A 45 1.92 -23.44 9.86
N LEU A 46 1.18 -23.14 8.78
CA LEU A 46 0.51 -21.86 8.58
C LEU A 46 -0.64 -21.61 9.57
N GLU A 47 -1.37 -22.67 9.92
CA GLU A 47 -2.42 -22.64 10.93
C GLU A 47 -1.84 -22.33 12.32
N LYS A 48 -0.68 -22.91 12.66
CA LYS A 48 0.04 -22.60 13.92
C LYS A 48 0.42 -21.12 14.03
N ILE A 49 0.74 -20.47 12.91
CA ILE A 49 0.98 -19.01 12.87
C ILE A 49 -0.34 -18.26 13.12
N GLY A 50 -1.43 -18.77 12.54
CA GLY A 50 -2.80 -18.27 12.64
C GLY A 50 -3.19 -17.52 11.37
N PHE A 51 -4.19 -18.00 10.65
CA PHE A 51 -4.59 -17.45 9.35
C PHE A 51 -5.00 -15.98 9.41
N GLN A 52 -5.71 -15.57 10.47
CA GLN A 52 -6.05 -14.18 10.76
C GLN A 52 -4.84 -13.22 10.83
N LYS A 53 -3.62 -13.76 11.02
CA LYS A 53 -2.39 -12.96 11.08
C LYS A 53 -1.73 -12.74 9.73
N TRP A 54 -2.18 -13.37 8.65
CA TRP A 54 -1.54 -13.21 7.35
C TRP A 54 -2.51 -13.30 6.17
N ALA A 55 -3.52 -14.16 6.19
CA ALA A 55 -4.48 -14.28 5.10
C ALA A 55 -5.42 -13.06 5.05
N LYS A 56 -5.51 -12.40 3.89
CA LYS A 56 -6.31 -11.18 3.72
C LYS A 56 -7.80 -11.39 3.98
N CYS A 57 -8.40 -12.45 3.44
CA CYS A 57 -9.82 -12.76 3.61
C CYS A 57 -10.23 -13.07 5.07
N MET A 58 -9.28 -13.50 5.91
CA MET A 58 -9.50 -13.80 7.33
C MET A 58 -8.94 -12.72 8.26
N SER A 59 -8.21 -11.76 7.70
CA SER A 59 -7.76 -10.59 8.42
C SER A 59 -8.93 -9.64 8.59
N GLY A 60 -9.19 -9.20 9.83
CA GLY A 60 -10.25 -8.23 10.11
C GLY A 60 -10.09 -6.92 9.32
N PRO A 61 -11.11 -6.05 9.34
CA PRO A 61 -11.20 -4.82 8.52
C PRO A 61 -10.12 -3.76 8.81
N ARG A 62 -9.26 -4.00 9.81
CA ARG A 62 -8.25 -3.06 10.32
C ARG A 62 -6.81 -3.40 9.93
N ARG A 63 -6.59 -4.25 8.93
CA ARG A 63 -5.26 -4.35 8.32
C ARG A 63 -5.22 -3.55 7.05
N TYR A 64 -4.57 -2.40 7.16
CA TYR A 64 -3.87 -1.80 6.04
C TYR A 64 -2.96 -2.90 5.46
N ASP A 65 -3.12 -3.17 4.18
CA ASP A 65 -2.35 -4.17 3.44
C ASP A 65 -0.87 -4.05 3.83
N ILE A 66 -0.15 -5.15 4.05
CA ILE A 66 1.30 -5.11 4.31
C ILE A 66 2.04 -4.38 3.15
N MET A 67 1.37 -4.25 1.99
CA MET A 67 1.74 -3.32 0.92
C MET A 67 1.74 -1.82 1.28
N THR A 68 1.34 -1.39 2.49
CA THR A 68 1.60 -0.02 2.97
C THR A 68 3.08 0.24 3.27
N SER A 69 3.93 -0.81 3.25
CA SER A 69 5.39 -0.61 3.13
C SER A 69 5.78 0.11 1.85
N ASN A 70 4.93 0.12 0.81
CA ASN A 70 5.23 0.76 -0.47
C ASN A 70 5.48 2.27 -0.33
N CYS A 71 4.77 2.99 0.55
CA CYS A 71 5.02 4.42 0.72
C CYS A 71 6.40 4.68 1.33
N ALA A 72 6.79 3.90 2.34
CA ALA A 72 8.08 4.03 3.00
C ALA A 72 9.22 3.50 2.12
N GLU A 73 9.03 2.37 1.43
CA GLU A 73 9.98 1.76 0.50
C GLU A 73 10.20 2.64 -0.73
N SER A 74 9.14 3.18 -1.33
CA SER A 74 9.22 4.11 -2.46
C SER A 74 9.93 5.39 -2.08
N MET A 75 9.59 5.99 -0.93
CA MET A 75 10.35 7.15 -0.42
C MET A 75 11.81 6.80 -0.11
N ASN A 76 12.07 5.62 0.46
CA ASN A 76 13.44 5.17 0.72
C ASN A 76 14.23 4.98 -0.58
N ASN A 77 13.62 4.45 -1.63
CA ASN A 77 14.25 4.25 -2.93
C ASN A 77 14.60 5.59 -3.61
N VAL A 78 13.69 6.57 -3.54
CA VAL A 78 13.93 7.94 -4.03
C VAL A 78 15.05 8.64 -3.25
N ASN A 79 15.23 8.30 -1.98
CA ASN A 79 16.17 8.95 -1.07
C ASN A 79 17.51 8.21 -0.92
N VAL A 80 17.77 7.10 -1.63
CA VAL A 80 19.00 6.31 -1.47
C VAL A 80 20.24 7.19 -1.61
N SER A 81 20.31 8.03 -2.65
CA SER A 81 21.41 8.96 -2.89
C SER A 81 21.40 10.17 -1.96
N ALA A 82 20.24 10.56 -1.44
CA ALA A 82 20.10 11.72 -0.55
C ALA A 82 20.54 11.44 0.89
N ARG A 83 20.76 10.17 1.27
CA ARG A 83 21.22 9.77 2.61
C ARG A 83 22.65 10.19 2.92
N GLU A 84 23.46 10.47 1.90
CA GLU A 84 24.84 10.94 2.06
C GLU A 84 24.92 12.46 2.28
N TYR A 85 23.79 13.17 2.16
CA TYR A 85 23.73 14.60 2.40
C TYR A 85 23.71 14.95 3.88
N SER A 86 24.20 16.16 4.20
CA SER A 86 23.94 16.76 5.51
C SER A 86 22.43 16.93 5.73
N ILE A 87 21.98 16.97 6.99
CA ILE A 87 20.56 17.06 7.34
C ILE A 87 19.87 18.22 6.61
N SER A 88 20.52 19.39 6.52
CA SER A 88 20.00 20.55 5.80
C SER A 88 19.77 20.26 4.31
N LYS A 89 20.75 19.64 3.65
CA LYS A 89 20.68 19.29 2.23
C LYS A 89 19.65 18.20 1.93
N LEU A 90 19.45 17.26 2.85
CA LEU A 90 18.37 16.27 2.75
C LEU A 90 16.99 16.93 2.85
N VAL A 91 16.81 17.88 3.77
CA VAL A 91 15.54 18.62 3.90
C VAL A 91 15.24 19.43 2.64
N ASP A 92 16.24 20.12 2.08
CA ASP A 92 16.10 20.88 0.83
C ASP A 92 15.71 19.95 -0.34
N PHE A 93 16.39 18.81 -0.48
CA PHE A 93 16.09 17.81 -1.50
C PHE A 93 14.64 17.28 -1.41
N LEU A 94 14.19 16.95 -0.20
CA LEU A 94 12.81 16.48 0.02
C LEU A 94 11.79 17.57 -0.30
N ARG A 95 12.08 18.82 0.06
CA ARG A 95 11.22 19.97 -0.23
C ARG A 95 11.07 20.16 -1.73
N GLU A 96 12.16 20.21 -2.47
CA GLU A 96 12.16 20.37 -3.93
C GLU A 96 11.38 19.24 -4.61
N ARG A 97 11.62 17.99 -4.20
CA ARG A 97 10.93 16.82 -4.76
C ARG A 97 9.42 16.86 -4.51
N MET A 98 9.00 17.22 -3.30
CA MET A 98 7.58 17.35 -2.95
C MET A 98 6.91 18.46 -3.76
N GLN A 99 7.58 19.61 -3.91
CA GLN A 99 7.07 20.71 -4.74
C GLN A 99 6.89 20.29 -6.20
N GLN A 100 7.87 19.61 -6.77
CA GLN A 100 7.78 19.08 -8.13
C GLN A 100 6.59 18.14 -8.29
N TRP A 101 6.44 17.15 -7.40
CA TRP A 101 5.32 16.21 -7.46
C TRP A 101 3.96 16.88 -7.30
N PHE A 102 3.84 17.92 -6.47
CA PHE A 102 2.58 18.66 -6.35
C PHE A 102 2.26 19.47 -7.61
N SER A 103 3.26 20.11 -8.21
CA SER A 103 3.11 20.82 -9.48
C SER A 103 2.69 19.89 -10.60
N GLU A 104 3.36 18.74 -10.76
CA GLU A 104 3.03 17.73 -11.77
C GLU A 104 1.61 17.15 -11.54
N ARG A 105 1.23 16.87 -10.29
CA ARG A 105 -0.13 16.40 -9.97
C ARG A 105 -1.19 17.44 -10.29
N LYS A 106 -0.93 18.72 -10.00
CA LYS A 106 -1.83 19.82 -10.33
C LYS A 106 -2.03 19.91 -11.84
N GLU A 107 -0.95 19.92 -12.61
CA GLU A 107 -0.99 19.98 -14.07
C GLU A 107 -1.74 18.77 -14.67
N ASN A 108 -1.48 17.57 -14.15
CA ASN A 108 -2.20 16.37 -14.56
C ASN A 108 -3.69 16.43 -14.23
N ALA A 109 -4.06 16.96 -13.06
CA ALA A 109 -5.45 17.14 -12.67
C ALA A 109 -6.17 18.15 -13.59
N GLU A 110 -5.51 19.27 -13.93
CA GLU A 110 -6.05 20.27 -14.85
C GLU A 110 -6.26 19.71 -16.28
N LYS A 111 -5.35 18.84 -16.74
CA LYS A 111 -5.48 18.15 -18.04
C LYS A 111 -6.51 17.03 -18.04
N THR A 112 -6.87 16.51 -16.87
CA THR A 112 -7.78 15.38 -16.74
C THR A 112 -9.23 15.84 -16.93
N ARG A 113 -9.89 15.35 -17.99
CA ARG A 113 -11.30 15.62 -18.32
C ARG A 113 -12.28 14.59 -17.77
N THR A 114 -11.81 13.60 -17.01
CA THR A 114 -12.69 12.55 -16.48
C THR A 114 -13.53 13.10 -15.33
N PHE A 115 -14.84 12.96 -15.43
CA PHE A 115 -15.76 13.29 -14.34
C PHE A 115 -15.46 12.42 -13.12
N PHE A 116 -15.32 13.03 -11.95
CA PHE A 116 -15.33 12.28 -10.70
C PHE A 116 -16.72 11.68 -10.49
N ALA A 117 -16.84 10.64 -9.67
CA ALA A 117 -18.15 10.21 -9.20
C ALA A 117 -18.86 11.44 -8.58
N PRO A 118 -20.13 11.74 -8.94
CA PRO A 118 -20.77 13.02 -8.61
C PRO A 118 -20.72 13.39 -7.12
N THR A 119 -20.75 12.39 -6.23
CA THR A 119 -20.62 12.56 -4.78
C THR A 119 -19.24 13.08 -4.37
N ARG A 120 -18.17 12.59 -4.98
CA ARG A 120 -16.80 13.03 -4.69
C ARG A 120 -16.55 14.42 -5.26
N GLU A 121 -17.08 14.73 -6.44
CA GLU A 121 -16.94 16.05 -7.07
C GLU A 121 -17.56 17.15 -6.20
N LYS A 122 -18.81 16.96 -5.77
CA LYS A 122 -19.51 17.90 -4.87
C LYS A 122 -18.72 18.14 -3.57
N HIS A 123 -18.16 17.08 -3.00
CA HIS A 123 -17.36 17.17 -1.78
C HIS A 123 -16.05 17.94 -2.00
N LEU A 124 -15.35 17.70 -3.11
CA LEU A 124 -14.12 18.42 -3.45
C LEU A 124 -14.38 19.91 -3.73
N VAL A 125 -15.46 20.24 -4.46
CA VAL A 125 -15.85 21.63 -4.72
C VAL A 125 -16.21 22.35 -3.42
N ALA A 126 -16.91 21.68 -2.49
CA ALA A 126 -17.21 22.25 -1.18
C ALA A 126 -15.94 22.56 -0.37
N LEU A 127 -14.97 21.63 -0.36
CA LEU A 127 -13.67 21.82 0.29
C LEU A 127 -12.84 22.93 -0.36
N GLN A 128 -12.82 23.00 -1.69
CA GLN A 128 -12.13 24.08 -2.41
C GLN A 128 -12.74 25.44 -2.10
N GLY A 129 -14.08 25.53 -2.06
CA GLY A 129 -14.78 26.74 -1.65
C GLY A 129 -14.45 27.16 -0.21
N GLN A 130 -14.31 26.19 0.71
CA GLN A 130 -13.87 26.48 2.09
C GLN A 130 -12.43 26.97 2.14
N ALA A 131 -11.50 26.35 1.41
CA ALA A 131 -10.11 26.76 1.35
C ALA A 131 -9.93 28.18 0.77
N CYS A 132 -10.63 28.51 -0.33
CA CYS A 132 -10.60 29.86 -0.89
C CYS A 132 -11.20 30.92 0.07
N ARG A 133 -12.22 30.55 0.87
CA ARG A 133 -12.79 31.45 1.88
C ARG A 133 -11.82 31.73 3.02
N MET A 134 -11.06 30.73 3.46
CA MET A 134 -10.03 30.90 4.49
C MET A 134 -8.89 31.81 4.02
N GLN A 135 -8.48 31.72 2.75
CA GLN A 135 -7.47 32.63 2.19
C GLN A 135 -7.95 34.09 2.07
N ALA A 136 -9.26 34.34 1.93
CA ALA A 136 -9.81 35.70 1.86
C ALA A 136 -9.95 36.36 3.25
N SER A 137 -10.18 35.57 4.30
CA SER A 137 -10.26 36.08 5.68
C SER A 137 -8.90 36.44 6.29
N ASP A 138 -7.81 35.82 5.82
CA ASP A 138 -6.45 36.08 6.34
C ASP A 138 -5.75 37.29 5.65
N VAL A 139 -6.39 37.93 4.67
CA VAL A 139 -5.85 39.12 3.95
C VAL A 139 -6.60 40.41 4.34
N MET A 140 -7.56 40.34 5.27
CA MET A 140 -8.25 41.51 5.85
C MET A 140 -7.93 41.70 7.34
N LEU A 141 -6.64 41.67 7.68
CA LEU A 141 -6.07 42.32 8.87
C LEU A 141 -4.81 43.08 8.48
#